data_AF-A0A2G0PZ26-F1
#
_entry.id   AF-A0A2G0PZ26-F1
#
_cell.length_a   1.000
_cell.length_b   1.000
_cell.length_c   1.000
_cell.angle_alpha   90.00
_cell.angle_beta   90.00
_cell.angle_gamma   90.00
#
_symmetry.space_group_name_H-M   'P 1'
#
loop_
_entity.id
_entity.type
_entity.pdbx_description
1 polymer ?
#
loop_
_entity_poly.entity_id
_entity_poly.type
_entity_poly.pdbx_seq_one_letter_code
_entity_poly.pdbx_strand_id
1 'polypeptide(L)'
;MYRSHYDSGPSLEVTLFILIIIALVGLVIGFFIIRYASRANELLDVQKKALRELKIQTAILSGDIGSVIINSIYLDEIRKIQSADMLERGGSVSHPKILNVARIYNSFMAEIETKNLPIFSAKKAFESEIERISCELNERQKISFLNVYRENIK
;
A
#
# COMPACT_ATOMS: atom_id res chain seq x y z
N MET A 1 -23.74 -7.35 -81.74
CA MET A 1 -24.71 -7.68 -80.67
C MET A 1 -23.94 -7.92 -79.39
N TYR A 2 -24.05 -7.01 -78.41
CA TYR A 2 -23.42 -7.14 -77.10
C TYR A 2 -24.02 -8.34 -76.35
N ARG A 3 -23.21 -9.35 -76.04
CA ARG A 3 -23.55 -10.35 -75.01
C ARG A 3 -23.19 -9.76 -73.66
N SER A 4 -24.19 -9.18 -72.99
CA SER A 4 -24.13 -8.94 -71.56
C SER A 4 -24.07 -10.31 -70.86
N HIS A 5 -22.92 -10.65 -70.28
CA HIS A 5 -22.81 -11.75 -69.33
C HIS A 5 -23.27 -11.23 -67.97
N TYR A 6 -24.46 -11.69 -67.57
CA TYR A 6 -24.97 -11.51 -66.22
C TYR A 6 -24.21 -12.50 -65.33
N ASP A 7 -23.18 -12.04 -64.62
CA ASP A 7 -22.53 -12.83 -63.57
C ASP A 7 -23.56 -13.00 -62.44
N SER A 8 -24.11 -14.20 -62.36
CA SER A 8 -25.03 -14.56 -61.28
C SER A 8 -24.19 -14.68 -60.01
N GLY A 9 -24.48 -13.83 -59.02
CA GLY A 9 -23.83 -13.88 -57.70
C GLY A 9 -23.94 -15.26 -57.04
N PRO A 10 -23.16 -15.53 -55.98
CA PRO A 10 -23.10 -16.84 -55.34
C PRO A 10 -24.49 -17.32 -54.93
N SER A 11 -24.79 -18.59 -55.17
CA SER A 11 -26.08 -19.17 -54.81
C SER A 11 -26.33 -19.07 -53.30
N LEU A 12 -27.61 -19.08 -52.92
CA LEU A 12 -28.03 -19.03 -51.51
C LEU A 12 -27.35 -20.15 -50.68
N GLU A 13 -27.20 -21.34 -51.27
CA GLU A 13 -26.54 -22.50 -50.66
C GLU A 13 -25.06 -22.25 -50.36
N VAL A 14 -24.33 -21.63 -51.30
CA VAL A 14 -22.91 -21.27 -51.11
C VAL A 14 -22.76 -20.20 -50.02
N THR A 15 -23.67 -19.22 -49.99
CA THR A 15 -23.67 -18.17 -48.97
C THR A 15 -23.93 -18.74 -47.57
N LEU A 16 -24.91 -19.64 -47.44
CA LEU A 16 -25.20 -20.33 -46.18
C LEU A 16 -24.04 -21.21 -45.72
N PHE A 17 -23.39 -21.92 -46.65
CA PHE A 17 -22.22 -22.74 -46.34
C PHE A 17 -21.07 -21.90 -45.76
N ILE A 18 -20.78 -20.74 -46.36
CA ILE A 18 -19.74 -19.83 -45.87
C ILE A 18 -20.07 -19.31 -44.46
N LEU A 19 -21.33 -18.92 -44.20
CA LEU A 19 -21.75 -18.45 -42.88
C LEU A 19 -21.61 -19.52 -41.80
N ILE A 20 -21.94 -20.78 -42.12
CA ILE A 20 -21.77 -21.91 -41.19
C ILE A 20 -20.29 -22.13 -40.87
N ILE A 21 -19.41 -22.06 -41.86
CA ILE A 21 -17.96 -22.19 -41.65
C ILE A 21 -17.43 -21.05 -40.77
N ILE A 22 -17.83 -19.80 -41.03
CA ILE A 22 -17.42 -18.65 -40.21
C ILE A 22 -17.90 -18.80 -38.76
N ALA A 23 -19.14 -19.26 -38.55
CA ALA A 23 -19.69 -19.50 -37.22
C ALA A 23 -18.94 -20.61 -36.48
N LEU A 24 -18.61 -21.71 -37.17
CA LEU A 24 -17.82 -22.82 -36.60
C LEU A 24 -16.41 -22.36 -36.20
N VAL A 25 -15.73 -21.61 -37.07
CA VAL A 25 -14.40 -21.06 -36.77
C VAL A 25 -14.48 -20.08 -35.59
N GLY A 26 -15.51 -19.22 -35.54
CA GLY A 26 -15.75 -18.32 -34.43
C GLY A 26 -15.96 -19.04 -33.09
N LEU A 27 -16.71 -20.14 -33.09
CA LEU A 27 -16.91 -20.97 -31.89
C LEU A 27 -15.61 -21.61 -31.40
N VAL A 28 -14.80 -22.14 -32.32
CA VAL A 28 -13.50 -22.74 -31.97
C VAL A 28 -12.57 -21.69 -31.36
N ILE A 29 -12.45 -20.52 -32.00
CA ILE A 29 -11.60 -19.42 -31.49
C ILE A 29 -12.12 -18.93 -30.13
N GLY A 30 -13.43 -18.71 -29.99
CA GLY A 30 -14.05 -18.28 -28.74
C GLY A 30 -13.81 -19.26 -27.59
N PHE A 31 -13.91 -20.57 -27.85
CA PHE A 31 -13.61 -21.61 -26.87
C PHE A 31 -12.16 -21.53 -26.37
N PHE A 32 -11.19 -21.34 -27.26
CA PHE A 32 -9.79 -21.19 -26.85
C PHE A 32 -9.58 -19.91 -26.03
N ILE A 33 -10.14 -18.77 -26.44
CA ILE A 33 -10.00 -17.51 -25.70
C ILE A 33 -10.56 -17.64 -24.28
N ILE A 34 -11.78 -18.17 -24.12
CA ILE A 34 -12.40 -18.36 -22.80
C ILE A 34 -11.57 -19.30 -21.93
N ARG A 35 -11.06 -20.40 -22.51
CA ARG A 35 -10.22 -21.37 -21.80
C ARG A 35 -8.90 -20.76 -21.31
N TYR A 36 -8.25 -19.94 -22.13
CA TYR A 36 -7.03 -19.24 -21.74
C TYR A 36 -7.30 -18.14 -20.72
N ALA A 37 -8.39 -17.37 -20.88
CA ALA A 37 -8.79 -16.33 -19.93
C ALA A 37 -9.12 -16.92 -18.55
N SER A 38 -9.81 -18.06 -18.50
CA SER A 38 -10.11 -18.76 -17.25
C SER A 38 -8.84 -19.21 -16.53
N ARG A 39 -7.86 -19.77 -17.25
CA ARG A 39 -6.56 -20.15 -16.66
C ARG A 39 -5.76 -18.94 -16.18
N ALA A 40 -5.78 -17.84 -16.93
CA ALA A 40 -5.12 -16.60 -16.50
C ALA A 40 -5.77 -16.02 -15.23
N ASN A 41 -7.09 -16.13 -15.11
CA ASN A 41 -7.82 -15.67 -13.94
C ASN A 41 -7.54 -16.54 -12.71
N GLU A 42 -7.44 -17.86 -12.88
CA GLU A 42 -6.98 -18.78 -11.82
C GLU A 42 -5.55 -18.45 -11.37
N LEU A 43 -4.63 -18.17 -12.30
CA LEU A 43 -3.27 -17.74 -11.97
C LEU A 43 -3.23 -16.40 -11.24
N LEU A 44 -4.09 -15.45 -11.62
CA LEU A 44 -4.24 -14.17 -10.93
C LEU A 44 -4.76 -14.36 -9.50
N ASP A 45 -5.67 -15.30 -9.28
CA ASP A 45 -6.23 -15.56 -7.96
C ASP A 45 -5.21 -16.26 -7.05
N VAL A 46 -4.43 -17.20 -7.61
CA VAL A 46 -3.27 -17.80 -6.92
C VAL A 46 -2.23 -16.74 -6.56
N GLN A 47 -1.90 -15.82 -7.49
CA GLN A 47 -0.98 -14.72 -7.21
C GLN A 47 -1.52 -13.78 -6.13
N LYS A 48 -2.80 -13.40 -6.17
CA LYS A 48 -3.43 -12.57 -5.13
C LYS A 48 -3.39 -13.26 -3.76
N LYS A 49 -3.65 -14.57 -3.72
CA LYS A 49 -3.59 -15.35 -2.49
C LYS A 49 -2.16 -15.44 -1.94
N ALA A 50 -1.18 -15.72 -2.80
CA ALA A 50 0.23 -15.73 -2.44
C ALA A 50 0.70 -14.34 -1.95
N LEU A 51 0.24 -13.26 -2.58
CA LEU A 51 0.58 -11.89 -2.17
C LEU A 51 -0.05 -11.52 -0.82
N ARG A 52 -1.26 -12.02 -0.53
CA ARG A 52 -1.93 -11.85 0.77
C ARG A 52 -1.23 -12.65 1.87
N GLU A 53 -0.85 -13.89 1.57
CA GLU A 53 -0.07 -14.74 2.48
C GLU A 53 1.32 -14.15 2.73
N LEU A 54 2.00 -13.66 1.70
CA LEU A 54 3.25 -12.91 1.83
C LEU A 54 3.05 -11.64 2.66
N LYS A 55 2.00 -10.85 2.44
CA LYS A 55 1.74 -9.65 3.27
C LYS A 55 1.53 -10.00 4.74
N ILE A 56 0.84 -11.12 5.03
CA ILE A 56 0.62 -11.61 6.39
C ILE A 56 1.93 -12.14 6.98
N GLN A 57 2.69 -12.96 6.24
CA GLN A 57 3.99 -13.47 6.69
C GLN A 57 5.00 -12.34 6.87
N THR A 58 5.03 -11.33 6.01
CA THR A 58 5.86 -10.14 6.18
C THR A 58 5.41 -9.35 7.40
N ALA A 59 4.10 -9.21 7.69
CA ALA A 59 3.62 -8.57 8.92
C ALA A 59 4.01 -9.36 10.20
N ILE A 60 4.09 -10.69 10.11
CA ILE A 60 4.49 -11.58 11.21
C ILE A 60 6.03 -11.58 11.38
N LEU A 61 6.80 -11.69 10.29
CA LEU A 61 8.27 -11.61 10.31
C LEU A 61 8.80 -10.19 10.61
N SER A 62 8.06 -9.14 10.23
CA SER A 62 8.34 -7.76 10.66
C SER A 62 7.94 -7.48 12.10
N GLY A 63 7.50 -8.52 12.84
CA GLY A 63 7.44 -8.52 14.30
C GLY A 63 8.80 -8.30 14.98
N ASP A 64 9.93 -8.43 14.27
CA ASP A 64 11.26 -8.30 14.90
C ASP A 64 12.36 -7.62 14.06
N ILE A 65 12.14 -7.35 12.77
CA ILE A 65 13.20 -6.76 11.89
C ILE A 65 13.15 -5.22 11.84
N GLY A 66 12.01 -4.61 12.20
CA GLY A 66 11.83 -3.16 12.15
C GLY A 66 12.68 -2.38 13.17
N SER A 67 13.11 -3.03 14.25
CA SER A 67 13.93 -2.41 15.31
C SER A 67 15.41 -2.33 14.96
N VAL A 68 15.90 -3.16 14.03
CA VAL A 68 17.34 -3.33 13.77
C VAL A 68 17.85 -2.43 12.64
N ILE A 69 17.03 -2.11 11.64
CA ILE A 69 17.51 -1.45 10.41
C ILE A 69 17.40 0.08 10.48
N ILE A 70 16.55 0.62 11.35
CA ILE A 70 16.33 2.06 11.44
C ILE A 70 17.06 2.61 12.66
N ASN A 71 18.39 2.55 12.63
CA ASN A 71 19.20 3.32 13.56
C ASN A 71 19.39 4.72 12.98
N SER A 72 18.44 5.62 13.25
CA SER A 72 18.53 7.02 12.84
C SER A 72 18.91 7.89 14.02
N ILE A 73 19.68 8.94 13.74
CA ILE A 73 20.04 9.96 14.74
C ILE A 73 18.76 10.53 15.39
N TYR A 74 17.66 10.59 14.64
CA TYR A 74 16.37 11.06 15.12
C TYR A 74 15.69 10.10 16.13
N LEU A 75 15.84 8.78 15.96
CA LEU A 75 15.35 7.81 16.95
C LEU A 75 16.21 7.81 18.23
N ASP A 76 17.51 8.06 18.12
CA ASP A 76 18.35 8.26 19.30
C ASP A 76 18.05 9.59 20.01
N GLU A 77 17.70 10.63 19.26
CA GLU A 77 17.29 11.92 19.82
C GLU A 77 15.96 11.80 20.57
N ILE A 78 14.96 11.10 20.03
CA ILE A 78 13.68 10.90 20.72
C ILE A 78 13.81 9.98 21.94
N ARG A 79 14.69 8.98 21.91
CA ARG A 79 14.95 8.08 23.05
C ARG A 79 15.50 8.80 24.28
N LYS A 80 16.24 9.89 24.08
CA LYS A 80 16.80 10.70 25.18
C LYS A 80 15.73 11.51 25.90
N ILE A 81 14.56 11.68 25.30
CA ILE A 81 13.45 12.44 25.88
C ILE A 81 12.70 11.55 26.87
N GLN A 82 12.55 12.02 28.10
CA GLN A 82 11.72 11.38 29.12
C GLN A 82 10.34 12.05 29.20
N SER A 83 9.36 11.32 29.74
CA SER A 83 8.01 11.84 29.95
C SER A 83 8.01 13.09 30.85
N ALA A 84 8.84 13.08 31.89
CA ALA A 84 9.04 14.20 32.80
C ALA A 84 9.55 15.47 32.07
N ASP A 85 10.34 15.29 31.01
CA ASP A 85 10.83 16.41 30.22
C ASP A 85 9.69 17.10 29.48
N MET A 86 8.56 16.44 29.23
CA MET A 86 7.42 17.07 28.54
C MET A 86 6.62 18.02 29.43
N LEU A 87 6.92 18.09 30.72
CA LEU A 87 6.22 18.94 31.67
C LEU A 87 6.96 20.27 31.93
N GLU A 88 6.19 21.30 32.22
CA GLU A 88 6.68 22.58 32.75
C GLU A 88 6.73 22.56 34.27
N ARG A 89 7.37 23.57 34.89
CA ARG A 89 7.49 23.67 36.36
C ARG A 89 6.15 23.74 37.12
N GLY A 90 5.01 23.81 36.41
CA GLY A 90 3.65 23.75 36.95
C GLY A 90 2.88 22.45 36.64
N GLY A 91 3.52 21.44 36.05
CA GLY A 91 2.87 20.18 35.70
C GLY A 91 1.96 20.24 34.46
N SER A 92 1.89 21.38 33.77
CA SER A 92 1.31 21.48 32.43
C SER A 92 2.25 20.86 31.39
N VAL A 93 1.70 20.40 30.26
CA VAL A 93 2.53 19.92 29.15
C VAL A 93 3.11 21.11 28.40
N SER A 94 4.40 21.05 28.10
CA SER A 94 5.12 22.11 27.40
C SER A 94 4.94 21.99 25.89
N HIS A 95 4.12 22.86 25.32
CA HIS A 95 3.87 22.93 23.87
C HIS A 95 5.17 23.07 23.04
N PRO A 96 6.14 23.94 23.40
CA PRO A 96 7.40 24.05 22.66
C PRO A 96 8.19 22.73 22.60
N LYS A 97 8.13 21.91 23.65
CA LYS A 97 8.82 20.63 23.68
C LYS A 97 8.13 19.59 22.79
N ILE A 98 6.79 19.59 22.76
CA ILE A 98 6.01 18.74 21.84
C ILE A 98 6.28 19.13 20.38
N LEU A 99 6.39 20.43 20.09
CA LEU A 99 6.75 20.91 18.75
C LEU A 99 8.14 20.41 18.33
N ASN A 100 9.10 20.34 19.27
CA ASN A 100 10.40 19.76 18.99
C ASN A 100 10.29 18.26 18.64
N VAL A 101 9.47 17.51 19.37
CA VAL A 101 9.19 16.09 19.08
C VAL A 101 8.57 15.91 17.69
N ALA A 102 7.58 16.72 17.33
CA ALA A 102 6.98 16.68 15.99
C ALA A 102 7.98 17.06 14.88
N ARG A 103 8.89 18.01 15.15
CA ARG A 103 9.97 18.37 14.23
C ARG A 103 10.94 17.20 14.01
N ILE A 104 11.29 16.46 15.05
CA ILE A 104 12.12 15.25 14.96
C ILE A 104 11.41 14.20 14.10
N TYR A 105 10.11 13.97 14.31
CA TYR A 105 9.31 13.05 13.48
C TYR A 105 9.34 13.44 12.00
N ASN A 106 9.06 14.70 11.67
CA ASN A 106 9.05 15.17 10.28
C ASN A 106 10.42 15.01 9.61
N SER A 107 11.50 15.30 10.34
CA SER A 107 12.87 15.15 9.84
C SER A 107 13.22 13.68 9.60
N PHE A 108 12.80 12.82 10.51
CA PHE A 108 12.95 11.37 10.40
C PHE A 108 12.19 10.81 9.19
N MET A 109 10.92 11.19 9.00
CA MET A 109 10.11 10.73 7.87
C MET A 109 10.68 11.20 6.53
N ALA A 110 11.17 12.44 6.44
CA ALA A 110 11.87 12.93 5.25
C ALA A 110 13.14 12.13 4.93
N GLU A 111 13.91 11.71 5.95
CA GLU A 111 15.07 10.84 5.77
C GLU A 111 14.66 9.45 5.25
N ILE A 112 13.57 8.89 5.78
CA ILE A 112 13.04 7.58 5.36
C ILE A 112 12.58 7.62 3.89
N GLU A 113 11.88 8.68 3.49
CA GLU A 113 11.44 8.89 2.11
C GLU A 113 12.63 9.07 1.16
N THR A 114 13.61 9.92 1.52
CA THR A 114 14.80 10.14 0.68
C THR A 114 15.66 8.89 0.52
N LYS A 115 15.74 8.03 1.55
CA LYS A 115 16.48 6.77 1.52
C LYS A 115 15.67 5.58 0.99
N ASN A 116 14.41 5.78 0.59
CA ASN A 116 13.48 4.71 0.18
C ASN A 116 13.41 3.55 1.20
N LEU A 117 13.45 3.89 2.49
CA LEU A 117 13.37 2.91 3.58
C LEU A 117 11.90 2.53 3.87
N PRO A 118 11.65 1.41 4.59
CA PRO A 118 10.30 0.96 4.89
C PRO A 118 9.52 1.94 5.78
N ILE A 119 8.69 2.80 5.16
CA ILE A 119 7.85 3.83 5.82
C ILE A 119 7.02 3.27 6.98
N PHE A 120 6.41 2.10 6.78
CA PHE A 120 5.54 1.49 7.79
C PHE A 120 6.31 1.11 9.07
N SER A 121 7.51 0.52 8.91
CA SER A 121 8.36 0.15 10.04
C SER A 121 8.90 1.37 10.77
N ALA A 122 9.28 2.41 10.02
CA ALA A 122 9.73 3.68 10.59
C ALA A 122 8.65 4.34 11.45
N LYS A 123 7.43 4.45 10.92
CA LYS A 123 6.29 5.02 11.63
C LYS A 123 5.99 4.25 12.91
N LYS A 124 5.98 2.91 12.85
CA LYS A 124 5.73 2.06 14.01
C LYS A 124 6.82 2.21 15.08
N ALA A 125 8.09 2.30 14.68
CA ALA A 125 9.20 2.52 15.62
C ALA A 125 9.06 3.87 16.34
N PHE A 126 8.71 4.93 15.60
CA PHE A 126 8.52 6.25 16.20
C PHE A 126 7.26 6.32 17.07
N GLU A 127 6.16 5.69 16.65
CA GLU A 127 4.93 5.57 17.48
C GLU A 127 5.21 4.90 18.82
N SER A 128 6.05 3.85 18.84
CA SER A 128 6.46 3.21 20.09
C SER A 128 7.22 4.15 21.03
N GLU A 129 8.07 5.04 20.50
CA GLU A 129 8.79 6.03 21.32
C GLU A 129 7.86 7.14 21.82
N ILE A 130 6.86 7.52 21.02
CA ILE A 130 5.80 8.44 21.43
C ILE A 130 4.94 7.84 22.54
N GLU A 131 4.56 6.56 22.41
CA GLU A 131 3.86 5.84 23.46
C GLU A 131 4.66 5.80 24.76
N ARG A 132 5.97 5.49 24.67
CA ARG A 132 6.89 5.50 25.82
C ARG A 132 6.90 6.87 26.52
N ILE A 133 7.04 7.97 25.79
CA ILE A 133 7.05 9.33 26.35
C ILE A 133 5.68 9.68 26.97
N SER A 134 4.59 9.17 26.40
CA SER A 134 3.24 9.48 26.86
C SER A 134 2.76 8.59 28.03
N CYS A 135 3.48 7.51 28.33
CA CYS A 135 3.03 6.47 29.27
C CYS A 135 2.96 6.95 30.72
N GLU A 136 3.84 7.87 31.11
CA GLU A 136 3.89 8.39 32.49
C GLU A 136 3.12 9.72 32.64
N LEU A 137 2.50 10.21 31.56
CA LEU A 137 1.63 11.38 31.60
C LEU A 137 0.24 11.00 32.10
N ASN A 138 -0.39 11.88 32.88
CA ASN A 138 -1.79 11.69 33.24
C ASN A 138 -2.71 11.85 32.01
N GLU A 139 -3.95 11.36 32.08
CA GLU A 139 -4.87 11.37 30.92
C GLU A 139 -5.06 12.75 30.28
N ARG A 140 -5.18 13.82 31.08
CA ARG A 140 -5.33 15.18 30.53
C ARG A 140 -4.05 15.66 29.83
N GLN A 141 -2.89 15.40 30.41
CA GLN A 141 -1.59 15.71 29.82
C GLN A 141 -1.36 14.90 28.55
N LYS A 142 -1.67 13.61 28.56
CA LYS A 142 -1.55 12.70 27.42
C LYS A 142 -2.41 13.16 26.25
N ILE A 143 -3.67 13.55 26.49
CA ILE A 143 -4.55 14.08 25.45
C ILE A 143 -3.98 15.38 24.87
N SER A 144 -3.56 16.32 25.73
CA SER A 144 -2.95 17.58 25.29
C SER A 144 -1.68 17.35 24.46
N PHE A 145 -0.81 16.45 24.93
CA PHE A 145 0.41 16.04 24.25
C PHE A 145 0.11 15.46 22.86
N LEU A 146 -0.78 14.47 22.77
CA LEU A 146 -1.10 13.79 21.52
C LEU A 146 -1.81 14.71 20.52
N ASN A 147 -2.66 15.63 20.98
CA ASN A 147 -3.33 16.59 20.10
C ASN A 147 -2.31 17.52 19.45
N VAL A 148 -1.46 18.17 20.26
CA VAL A 148 -0.43 19.09 19.74
C VAL A 148 0.56 18.35 18.85
N TYR A 149 0.96 17.14 19.22
CA TYR A 149 1.84 16.31 18.39
C TYR A 149 1.20 16.01 17.02
N ARG A 150 -0.04 15.51 17.00
CA ARG A 150 -0.75 15.14 15.76
C ARG A 150 -1.03 16.34 14.84
N GLU A 151 -1.27 17.52 15.41
CA GLU A 151 -1.48 18.75 14.64
C GLU A 151 -0.21 19.22 13.91
N ASN A 152 0.98 18.78 14.34
CA ASN A 152 2.27 19.30 13.88
C ASN A 152 3.13 18.29 13.11
N ILE A 153 2.65 17.06 12.91
CA ILE A 153 3.29 16.07 12.03
C ILE A 153 2.75 16.17 10.59
N LYS A 154 3.63 15.98 9.61
CA LYS A 154 3.33 15.99 8.17
C LYS A 154 3.43 14.60 7.58
#